data_AF-A0A915DRQ8-F1
#
_entry.id   AF-A0A915DRQ8-F1
#
_cell.length_a   1.000
_cell.length_b   1.000
_cell.length_c   1.000
_cell.angle_alpha   90.00
_cell.angle_beta   90.00
_cell.angle_gamma   90.00
#
_symmetry.space_group_name_H-M   'P 1'
#
loop_
_entity.id
_entity.type
_entity.pdbx_description
1 polymer ?
#
loop_
_entity_poly.entity_id
_entity_poly.type
_entity_poly.pdbx_seq_one_letter_code
_entity_poly.pdbx_strand_id
1 'polypeptide(L)'
;MLTLQAAEQLAEVQAEVEKDGFSLLIYDAYRPPKTHQKLLEYAKKLEIEIEYIERKATNCEGNTVSLTLIHRSQLLKPVVCTKRIMKIERDIDYMEDSSVDMGCSFDTFDECSTHGSKWIHDEPKKNRAYLKEVMENAGFTSSPTFWWSYTFDKIPMAKKYDFDVRKSTKNIISVSNFVNDIQEKLVYNSKQNFFEQRLKGFYGLNAPAMLSRQAVEMLANVQQEVAEAGYSLLIYDAYRPQSTYANMKLSCFSSSPQNTAVLKNYIQHKSIYSDGNTVSLTLISKNQRFRDIKRVKRKIKYEKQIEYMDDGSVDMGCTLILLMNARHMIIGVLPMDNKK
;
A
#
# COMPACT_ATOMS: atom_id res chain seq x y z
N MET A 1 3.91 1.36 -7.00
CA MET A 1 4.61 0.52 -6.00
C MET A 1 5.00 -0.78 -6.68
N LEU A 2 6.11 -1.38 -6.28
CA LEU A 2 6.56 -2.69 -6.75
C LEU A 2 7.04 -3.50 -5.52
N THR A 3 7.23 -4.80 -5.68
CA THR A 3 8.01 -5.58 -4.71
C THR A 3 9.44 -5.06 -4.67
N LEU A 4 10.13 -5.26 -3.55
CA LEU A 4 11.48 -4.74 -3.34
C LEU A 4 12.44 -5.19 -4.46
N GLN A 5 12.45 -6.48 -4.77
CA GLN A 5 13.33 -7.05 -5.81
C GLN A 5 12.99 -6.49 -7.20
N ALA A 6 11.71 -6.35 -7.56
CA ALA A 6 11.34 -5.73 -8.83
C ALA A 6 11.73 -4.24 -8.88
N ALA A 7 11.63 -3.52 -7.76
CA ALA A 7 12.07 -2.12 -7.68
C ALA A 7 13.59 -1.97 -7.79
N GLU A 8 14.37 -2.87 -7.17
CA GLU A 8 15.83 -2.90 -7.28
C GLU A 8 16.27 -3.14 -8.72
N GLN A 9 15.69 -4.13 -9.42
CA GLN A 9 16.01 -4.36 -10.82
C GLN A 9 15.55 -3.22 -11.73
N LEU A 10 14.42 -2.58 -11.43
CA LEU A 10 13.99 -1.41 -12.18
C LEU A 10 14.94 -0.22 -12.00
N ALA A 11 15.61 -0.10 -10.85
CA ALA A 11 16.64 0.92 -10.62
C ALA A 11 17.89 0.66 -11.48
N GLU A 12 18.27 -0.61 -11.71
CA GLU A 12 19.34 -0.96 -12.66
C GLU A 12 18.96 -0.57 -14.09
N VAL A 13 17.70 -0.81 -14.51
CA VAL A 13 17.21 -0.34 -15.82
C VAL A 13 17.29 1.19 -15.91
N GLN A 14 16.87 1.91 -14.87
CA GLN A 14 16.97 3.37 -14.83
C GLN A 14 18.42 3.83 -15.00
N ALA A 15 19.38 3.19 -14.31
CA ALA A 15 20.80 3.52 -14.42
C ALA A 15 21.36 3.22 -15.82
N GLU A 16 20.88 2.18 -16.49
CA GLU A 16 21.29 1.84 -17.85
C GLU A 16 20.78 2.88 -18.85
N VAL A 17 19.47 3.15 -18.87
CA VAL A 17 18.87 4.07 -19.84
C VAL A 17 19.33 5.52 -19.66
N GLU A 18 19.83 5.87 -18.47
CA GLU A 18 20.44 7.18 -18.22
C GLU A 18 21.72 7.42 -19.02
N LYS A 19 22.48 6.37 -19.33
CA LYS A 19 23.70 6.45 -20.15
C LYS A 19 23.37 6.93 -21.56
N ASP A 20 22.18 6.57 -22.04
CA ASP A 20 21.65 6.95 -23.36
C ASP A 20 20.78 8.22 -23.32
N GLY A 21 20.78 8.94 -22.19
CA GLY A 21 20.07 10.22 -22.07
C GLY A 21 18.56 10.10 -21.83
N PHE A 22 18.08 8.92 -21.42
CA PHE A 22 16.68 8.67 -21.09
C PHE A 22 16.43 8.55 -19.57
N SER A 23 15.18 8.66 -19.19
CA SER A 23 14.64 8.24 -17.89
C SER A 23 13.39 7.39 -18.11
N LEU A 24 13.06 6.57 -17.12
CA LEU A 24 11.83 5.78 -17.11
C LEU A 24 10.63 6.67 -16.73
N LEU A 25 9.55 6.56 -17.51
CA LEU A 25 8.25 7.12 -17.19
C LEU A 25 7.28 5.98 -16.86
N ILE A 26 6.84 5.90 -15.61
CA ILE A 26 5.96 4.82 -15.12
C ILE A 26 4.49 5.27 -15.20
N TYR A 27 3.68 4.50 -15.93
CA TYR A 27 2.24 4.71 -16.04
C TYR A 27 1.46 3.94 -14.97
N ASP A 28 1.80 2.68 -14.75
CA ASP A 28 1.14 1.82 -13.76
C ASP A 28 2.12 0.79 -13.19
N ALA A 29 1.83 0.27 -12.01
CA ALA A 29 2.64 -0.74 -11.33
C ALA A 29 1.72 -1.61 -10.46
N TYR A 30 2.02 -1.78 -9.17
CA TYR A 30 1.09 -2.44 -8.25
C TYR A 30 -0.28 -1.77 -8.28
N ARG A 31 -1.30 -2.56 -8.59
CA ARG A 31 -2.70 -2.16 -8.62
C ARG A 31 -3.49 -3.03 -7.63
N PRO A 32 -4.23 -2.46 -6.67
CA PRO A 32 -4.98 -3.27 -5.72
C PRO A 32 -6.04 -4.13 -6.42
N PRO A 33 -6.26 -5.41 -6.02
CA PRO A 33 -7.25 -6.30 -6.65
C PRO A 33 -8.65 -5.68 -6.79
N LYS A 34 -9.13 -4.95 -5.78
CA LYS A 34 -10.41 -4.22 -5.85
C LYS A 34 -10.44 -3.12 -6.93
N THR A 35 -9.30 -2.47 -7.19
CA THR A 35 -9.17 -1.46 -8.23
C THR A 35 -9.16 -2.11 -9.61
N HIS A 36 -8.48 -3.26 -9.73
CA HIS A 36 -8.54 -4.09 -10.92
C HIS A 36 -9.98 -4.56 -11.21
N GLN A 37 -10.72 -5.00 -10.20
CA GLN A 37 -12.13 -5.38 -10.33
C GLN A 37 -12.99 -4.22 -10.87
N LYS A 38 -12.80 -3.01 -10.35
CA LYS A 38 -13.47 -1.81 -10.88
C LYS A 38 -13.10 -1.53 -12.34
N LEU A 39 -11.85 -1.77 -12.73
CA LEU A 39 -11.44 -1.59 -14.13
C LEU A 39 -12.18 -2.58 -15.06
N LEU A 40 -12.36 -3.84 -14.63
CA LEU A 40 -13.17 -4.81 -15.35
C LEU A 40 -14.63 -4.37 -15.48
N GLU A 41 -15.21 -3.79 -14.42
CA GLU A 41 -16.57 -3.23 -14.45
C GLU A 41 -16.68 -2.04 -15.41
N TYR A 42 -15.69 -1.14 -15.43
CA TYR A 42 -15.64 -0.02 -16.36
C TYR A 42 -15.45 -0.48 -17.81
N ALA A 43 -14.58 -1.45 -18.06
CA ALA A 43 -14.33 -2.00 -19.39
C ALA A 43 -15.60 -2.61 -19.99
N LYS A 44 -16.36 -3.38 -19.18
CA LYS A 44 -17.68 -3.89 -19.56
C LYS A 44 -18.65 -2.77 -19.96
N LYS A 45 -18.66 -1.67 -19.20
CA LYS A 45 -19.53 -0.52 -19.47
C LYS A 45 -19.13 0.23 -20.75
N LEU A 46 -17.85 0.25 -21.09
CA LEU A 46 -17.29 0.94 -22.25
C LEU A 46 -17.14 0.03 -23.48
N GLU A 47 -17.61 -1.22 -23.40
CA GLU A 47 -17.50 -2.22 -24.47
C GLU A 47 -16.05 -2.47 -24.92
N ILE A 48 -15.09 -2.27 -24.01
CA ILE A 48 -13.69 -2.63 -24.22
C ILE A 48 -13.57 -4.15 -24.05
N GLU A 49 -12.83 -4.79 -24.96
CA GLU A 49 -12.59 -6.24 -24.91
C GLU A 49 -11.92 -6.64 -23.58
N ILE A 50 -12.66 -7.42 -22.78
CA ILE A 50 -12.35 -7.71 -21.38
C ILE A 50 -11.01 -8.45 -21.25
N GLU A 51 -10.66 -9.26 -22.24
CA GLU A 51 -9.43 -10.05 -22.25
C GLU A 51 -8.17 -9.19 -22.12
N TYR A 52 -8.15 -7.99 -22.70
CA TYR A 52 -7.04 -7.05 -22.51
C TYR A 52 -6.87 -6.62 -21.06
N ILE A 53 -7.98 -6.41 -20.37
CA ILE A 53 -7.96 -5.98 -18.96
C ILE A 53 -7.57 -7.14 -18.05
N GLU A 54 -8.07 -8.34 -18.31
CA GLU A 54 -7.71 -9.56 -17.56
C GLU A 54 -6.20 -9.85 -17.64
N ARG A 55 -5.58 -9.61 -18.81
CA ARG A 55 -4.12 -9.74 -18.98
C ARG A 55 -3.31 -8.75 -18.12
N LYS A 56 -3.90 -7.65 -17.66
CA LYS A 56 -3.28 -6.70 -16.69
C LYS A 56 -3.47 -7.10 -15.22
N ALA A 57 -3.99 -8.31 -14.93
CA ALA A 57 -4.17 -8.77 -13.55
C ALA A 57 -2.85 -9.00 -12.80
N THR A 58 -1.74 -9.19 -13.51
CA THR A 58 -0.39 -9.35 -12.95
C THR A 58 0.09 -8.11 -12.19
N ASN A 59 -0.39 -6.92 -12.54
CA ASN A 59 -0.21 -5.70 -11.74
C ASN A 59 -0.71 -5.86 -10.29
N CYS A 60 -1.62 -6.79 -9.98
CA CYS A 60 -2.07 -7.05 -8.62
C CYS A 60 -1.03 -7.75 -7.73
N GLU A 61 0.05 -8.25 -8.31
CA GLU A 61 1.10 -8.99 -7.61
C GLU A 61 2.28 -8.09 -7.21
N GLY A 62 2.35 -6.89 -7.79
CA GLY A 62 3.41 -5.92 -7.52
C GLY A 62 4.74 -6.21 -8.20
N ASN A 63 4.79 -7.21 -9.09
CA ASN A 63 5.98 -7.56 -9.88
C ASN A 63 5.92 -7.02 -11.32
N THR A 64 4.76 -6.52 -11.74
CA THR A 64 4.54 -5.98 -13.09
C THR A 64 4.55 -4.45 -13.05
N VAL A 65 5.25 -3.87 -14.02
CA VAL A 65 5.29 -2.42 -14.27
C VAL A 65 4.86 -2.13 -15.71
N SER A 66 4.12 -1.04 -15.88
CA SER A 66 3.76 -0.46 -17.17
C SER A 66 4.49 0.87 -17.31
N LEU A 67 5.40 0.98 -18.28
CA LEU A 67 6.29 2.13 -18.42
C LEU A 67 6.71 2.40 -19.87
N THR A 68 7.34 3.57 -20.07
CA THR A 68 7.99 3.99 -21.30
C THR A 68 9.27 4.78 -20.98
N LEU A 69 9.89 5.36 -22.00
CA LEU A 69 11.04 6.24 -21.90
C LEU A 69 10.62 7.71 -22.06
N ILE A 70 11.36 8.61 -21.44
CA ILE A 70 11.32 10.05 -21.68
C ILE A 70 12.76 10.56 -21.78
N HIS A 71 13.03 11.54 -22.66
CA HIS A 71 14.35 12.15 -22.69
C HIS A 71 14.61 12.96 -21.41
N ARG A 72 15.81 12.87 -20.84
CA ARG A 72 16.17 13.60 -19.61
C ARG A 72 16.10 15.11 -19.74
N SER A 73 16.22 15.62 -20.96
CA SER A 73 16.07 17.05 -21.28
C SER A 73 14.60 17.50 -21.36
N GLN A 74 13.66 16.57 -21.38
CA GLN A 74 12.23 16.87 -21.50
C GLN A 74 11.53 16.87 -20.14
N LEU A 75 10.65 17.84 -19.95
CA LEU A 75 9.69 17.87 -18.85
C LEU A 75 8.36 17.33 -19.32
N LEU A 76 7.64 16.63 -18.44
CA LEU A 76 6.27 16.21 -18.69
C LEU A 76 5.39 17.43 -18.97
N LYS A 77 4.67 17.37 -20.08
CA LYS A 77 3.65 18.35 -20.46
C LYS A 77 2.26 17.78 -20.16
N PRO A 78 1.24 18.64 -20.00
CA PRO A 78 -0.14 18.17 -19.99
C PRO A 78 -0.43 17.30 -21.21
N VAL A 79 -1.11 16.17 -20.99
CA VAL A 79 -1.42 15.22 -22.06
C VAL A 79 -2.34 15.89 -23.09
N VAL A 80 -1.96 15.82 -24.36
CA VAL A 80 -2.78 16.29 -25.48
C VAL A 80 -3.25 15.08 -26.28
N CYS A 81 -4.57 14.93 -26.44
CA CYS A 81 -5.14 13.91 -27.31
C CYS A 81 -5.11 14.41 -28.76
N THR A 82 -4.53 13.61 -29.65
CA THR A 82 -4.38 13.87 -31.08
C THR A 82 -4.77 12.62 -31.86
N LYS A 83 -4.81 12.74 -33.19
CA LYS A 83 -4.96 11.59 -34.09
C LYS A 83 -3.62 11.20 -34.69
N ARG A 84 -3.40 9.91 -34.86
CA ARG A 84 -2.22 9.36 -35.51
C ARG A 84 -2.59 8.37 -36.61
N ILE A 85 -2.00 8.54 -37.78
CA ILE A 85 -2.19 7.63 -38.92
C ILE A 85 -1.16 6.49 -38.82
N MET A 86 -1.68 5.27 -38.73
CA MET A 86 -0.90 4.03 -38.73
C MET A 86 -0.41 3.66 -40.14
N LYS A 87 0.51 2.71 -40.27
CA LYS A 87 0.96 2.17 -41.57
C LYS A 87 -0.18 1.55 -42.40
N ILE A 88 -1.24 1.11 -41.74
CA ILE A 88 -2.44 0.54 -42.36
C ILE A 88 -3.48 1.61 -42.75
N GLU A 89 -3.10 2.90 -42.76
CA GLU A 89 -3.96 4.05 -43.09
C GLU A 89 -5.18 4.23 -42.16
N ARG A 90 -5.20 3.55 -41.02
CA ARG A 90 -6.18 3.73 -39.95
C ARG A 90 -5.71 4.83 -38.99
N ASP A 91 -6.61 5.72 -38.58
CA ASP A 91 -6.34 6.66 -37.50
C ASP A 91 -6.62 6.03 -36.12
N ILE A 92 -5.78 6.38 -35.14
CA ILE A 92 -5.99 6.04 -33.74
C ILE A 92 -5.88 7.29 -32.87
N ASP A 93 -6.53 7.26 -31.71
CA ASP A 93 -6.29 8.26 -30.67
C ASP A 93 -4.86 8.10 -30.14
N TYR A 94 -4.15 9.22 -30.03
CA TYR A 94 -2.78 9.30 -29.57
C TYR A 94 -2.64 10.37 -28.50
N MET A 95 -2.27 9.94 -27.30
CA MET A 95 -1.95 10.76 -26.15
C MET A 95 -0.47 11.17 -26.22
N GLU A 96 -0.24 12.46 -26.49
CA GLU A 96 1.09 13.08 -26.46
C GLU A 96 1.38 13.56 -25.03
N ASP A 97 2.33 12.93 -24.36
CA ASP A 97 2.72 13.19 -22.98
C ASP A 97 4.23 13.51 -22.83
N SER A 98 4.90 13.83 -23.93
CA SER A 98 6.36 14.03 -24.02
C SER A 98 7.20 12.77 -23.81
N SER A 99 6.58 11.59 -23.77
CA SER A 99 7.34 10.33 -23.81
C SER A 99 7.94 10.09 -25.19
N VAL A 100 8.92 9.18 -25.24
CA VAL A 100 9.46 8.66 -26.49
C VAL A 100 8.33 8.01 -27.29
N ASP A 101 8.31 8.27 -28.59
CA ASP A 101 7.29 7.75 -29.48
C ASP A 101 7.37 6.21 -29.57
N MET A 102 6.35 5.55 -29.03
CA MET A 102 6.18 4.10 -29.04
C MET A 102 5.13 3.63 -30.05
N GLY A 103 4.66 4.49 -30.96
CA GLY A 103 3.80 4.12 -32.09
C GLY A 103 2.30 4.19 -31.78
N CYS A 104 1.90 3.73 -30.60
CA CYS A 104 0.57 3.93 -30.01
C CYS A 104 0.73 4.27 -28.53
N SER A 105 -0.29 4.86 -27.92
CA SER A 105 -0.25 5.30 -26.54
C SER A 105 -0.39 4.14 -25.55
N PHE A 106 0.00 4.42 -24.30
CA PHE A 106 -0.35 3.56 -23.18
C PHE A 106 -1.88 3.34 -23.11
N ASP A 107 -2.29 2.11 -22.81
CA ASP A 107 -3.69 1.68 -22.75
C ASP A 107 -4.49 1.83 -24.06
N THR A 108 -3.81 1.89 -25.21
CA THR A 108 -4.44 1.57 -26.50
C THR A 108 -4.66 0.05 -26.60
N PHE A 109 -5.88 -0.44 -26.43
CA PHE A 109 -6.18 -1.89 -26.41
C PHE A 109 -6.43 -2.45 -27.82
N ASP A 110 -5.36 -2.56 -28.61
CA ASP A 110 -5.43 -2.87 -30.04
C ASP A 110 -4.16 -3.60 -30.51
N GLU A 111 -4.18 -4.21 -31.71
CA GLU A 111 -3.03 -4.95 -32.27
C GLU A 111 -1.76 -4.09 -32.39
N CYS A 112 -1.92 -2.76 -32.55
CA CYS A 112 -0.81 -1.81 -32.52
C CYS A 112 0.01 -1.85 -31.21
N SER A 113 -0.53 -2.39 -30.13
CA SER A 113 0.11 -2.41 -28.81
C SER A 113 1.06 -3.57 -28.58
N THR A 114 1.11 -4.54 -29.48
CA THR A 114 2.07 -5.65 -29.39
C THR A 114 3.47 -5.22 -29.84
N HIS A 115 4.55 -5.73 -29.21
CA HIS A 115 5.93 -5.43 -29.64
C HIS A 115 6.17 -5.69 -31.14
N GLY A 116 5.56 -6.75 -31.68
CA GLY A 116 5.71 -7.17 -33.07
C GLY A 116 4.73 -6.53 -34.06
N SER A 117 3.96 -5.51 -33.66
CA SER A 117 2.92 -4.95 -34.52
C SER A 117 3.48 -4.44 -35.86
N LYS A 118 2.81 -4.83 -36.95
CA LYS A 118 3.11 -4.34 -38.29
C LYS A 118 2.48 -2.98 -38.58
N TRP A 119 1.58 -2.51 -37.71
CA TRP A 119 0.75 -1.32 -37.95
C TRP A 119 1.50 -0.03 -37.61
N ILE A 120 2.56 -0.09 -36.81
CA ILE A 120 3.35 1.08 -36.41
C ILE A 120 4.53 1.35 -37.35
N HIS A 121 4.98 2.61 -37.39
CA HIS A 121 6.16 3.04 -38.13
C HIS A 121 7.46 2.48 -37.55
N ASP A 122 8.55 2.53 -38.34
CA ASP A 122 9.77 1.79 -38.00
C ASP A 122 10.56 2.41 -36.84
N GLU A 123 10.48 3.73 -36.64
CA GLU A 123 11.15 4.39 -35.52
C GLU A 123 10.57 3.96 -34.15
N PRO A 124 9.24 3.97 -33.94
CA PRO A 124 8.63 3.31 -32.77
C PRO A 124 9.04 1.86 -32.52
N LYS A 125 9.28 1.07 -33.58
CA LYS A 125 9.73 -0.33 -33.41
C LYS A 125 11.12 -0.40 -32.80
N LYS A 126 12.03 0.49 -33.21
CA LYS A 126 13.37 0.59 -32.61
C LYS A 126 13.28 1.00 -31.14
N ASN A 127 12.45 1.98 -30.82
CA ASN A 127 12.24 2.43 -29.44
C ASN A 127 11.70 1.31 -28.54
N ARG A 128 10.70 0.56 -29.03
CA ARG A 128 10.17 -0.62 -28.34
C ARG A 128 11.22 -1.73 -28.18
N ALA A 129 12.04 -1.96 -29.20
CA ALA A 129 13.09 -2.99 -29.16
C ALA A 129 14.16 -2.64 -28.11
N TYR A 130 14.61 -1.38 -28.10
CA TYR A 130 15.54 -0.88 -27.09
C TYR A 130 14.97 -1.00 -25.67
N LEU A 131 13.73 -0.52 -25.44
CA LEU A 131 13.08 -0.65 -24.13
C LEU A 131 12.95 -2.12 -23.70
N LYS A 132 12.56 -3.00 -24.63
CA LYS A 132 12.45 -4.43 -24.37
C LYS A 132 13.78 -5.04 -23.96
N GLU A 133 14.84 -4.72 -24.70
CA GLU A 133 16.19 -5.23 -24.45
C GLU A 133 16.70 -4.84 -23.06
N VAL A 134 16.63 -3.54 -22.69
CA VAL A 134 17.11 -3.09 -21.38
C VAL A 134 16.31 -3.70 -20.22
N MET A 135 15.00 -3.86 -20.39
CA MET A 135 14.13 -4.49 -19.38
C MET A 135 14.46 -6.00 -19.25
N GLU A 136 14.63 -6.71 -20.36
CA GLU A 136 14.94 -8.14 -20.38
C GLU A 136 16.34 -8.44 -19.82
N ASN A 137 17.33 -7.58 -20.10
CA ASN A 137 18.67 -7.68 -19.52
C ASN A 137 18.67 -7.54 -17.99
N ALA A 138 17.75 -6.74 -17.44
CA ALA A 138 17.52 -6.63 -15.99
C ALA A 138 16.64 -7.75 -15.41
N GLY A 139 16.26 -8.76 -16.23
CA GLY A 139 15.52 -9.93 -15.80
C GLY A 139 14.01 -9.74 -15.71
N PHE A 140 13.45 -8.75 -16.40
CA PHE A 140 12.00 -8.68 -16.63
C PHE A 140 11.61 -9.49 -17.87
N THR A 141 10.40 -10.03 -17.86
CA THR A 141 9.78 -10.66 -19.03
C THR A 141 8.78 -9.70 -19.66
N SER A 142 8.93 -9.45 -20.95
CA SER A 142 8.03 -8.58 -21.73
C SER A 142 6.67 -9.23 -21.98
N SER A 143 5.62 -8.41 -22.00
CA SER A 143 4.28 -8.89 -22.35
C SER A 143 4.16 -9.15 -23.86
N PRO A 144 3.56 -10.27 -24.30
CA PRO A 144 3.27 -10.49 -25.72
C PRO A 144 2.17 -9.54 -26.24
N THR A 145 1.35 -8.98 -25.35
CA THR A 145 0.16 -8.19 -25.70
C THR A 145 0.43 -6.68 -25.66
N PHE A 146 1.26 -6.21 -24.72
CA PHE A 146 1.43 -4.78 -24.46
C PHE A 146 2.91 -4.39 -24.41
N TRP A 147 3.35 -3.51 -25.30
CA TRP A 147 4.75 -3.06 -25.39
C TRP A 147 5.25 -2.35 -24.13
N TRP A 148 4.35 -1.80 -23.34
CA TRP A 148 4.66 -1.07 -22.10
C TRP A 148 4.76 -1.98 -20.88
N SER A 149 4.34 -3.25 -20.96
CA SER A 149 4.14 -4.10 -19.78
C SER A 149 5.25 -5.13 -19.59
N TYR A 150 5.88 -5.12 -18.42
CA TYR A 150 7.01 -5.96 -18.07
C TYR A 150 6.84 -6.56 -16.67
N THR A 151 7.12 -7.85 -16.51
CA THR A 151 6.94 -8.57 -15.24
C THR A 151 8.26 -9.17 -14.77
N PHE A 152 8.61 -8.92 -13.50
CA PHE A 152 9.76 -9.56 -12.88
C PHE A 152 9.35 -10.94 -12.32
N ASP A 153 9.62 -11.99 -13.09
CA ASP A 153 9.12 -13.36 -12.87
C ASP A 153 10.06 -14.24 -12.03
N LYS A 154 11.22 -13.71 -11.60
CA LYS A 154 12.17 -14.41 -10.71
C LYS A 154 11.68 -14.55 -9.26
N ILE A 155 10.48 -14.05 -8.94
CA ILE A 155 9.88 -14.14 -7.62
C ILE A 155 8.79 -15.22 -7.63
N PRO A 156 8.80 -16.20 -6.71
CA PRO A 156 7.67 -17.11 -6.51
C PRO A 156 6.39 -16.30 -6.35
N MET A 157 5.28 -16.71 -7.00
CA MET A 157 4.02 -15.94 -7.04
C MET A 157 3.76 -15.18 -5.73
N ALA A 158 3.97 -13.87 -5.78
CA ALA A 158 3.81 -13.03 -4.62
C ALA A 158 2.35 -13.13 -4.16
N LYS A 159 2.13 -13.26 -2.85
CA LYS A 159 0.77 -13.20 -2.30
C LYS A 159 0.11 -11.91 -2.79
N LYS A 160 -1.07 -12.01 -3.38
CA LYS A 160 -1.85 -10.83 -3.80
C LYS A 160 -2.24 -10.06 -2.55
N TYR A 161 -1.64 -8.90 -2.36
CA TYR A 161 -2.02 -7.96 -1.31
C TYR A 161 -3.09 -7.00 -1.86
N ASP A 162 -4.01 -6.54 -1.01
CA ASP A 162 -5.05 -5.54 -1.38
C ASP A 162 -4.99 -4.34 -0.43
N PHE A 163 -4.01 -3.46 -0.66
CA PHE A 163 -3.85 -2.21 0.07
C PHE A 163 -3.90 -1.03 -0.89
N ASP A 164 -4.43 0.11 -0.44
CA ASP A 164 -4.50 1.32 -1.29
C ASP A 164 -3.11 1.81 -1.71
N VAL A 165 -2.94 2.09 -3.01
CA VAL A 165 -1.81 2.88 -3.48
C VAL A 165 -2.09 4.34 -3.14
N ARG A 166 -1.30 4.90 -2.23
CA ARG A 166 -1.29 6.34 -1.98
C ARG A 166 0.04 6.89 -2.40
N LYS A 167 0.05 8.13 -2.89
CA LYS A 167 1.24 8.98 -2.93
C LYS A 167 1.63 9.29 -1.48
N SER A 168 2.15 8.29 -0.78
CA SER A 168 2.73 8.51 0.53
C SER A 168 4.07 9.16 0.25
N THR A 169 4.16 10.47 0.45
CA THR A 169 5.44 11.16 0.61
C THR A 169 6.20 10.66 1.84
N LYS A 170 5.56 9.82 2.68
CA LYS A 170 6.11 9.20 3.86
C LYS A 170 6.51 7.76 3.52
N ASN A 171 7.79 7.45 3.64
CA ASN A 171 8.29 6.09 3.55
C ASN A 171 7.66 5.26 4.69
N ILE A 172 6.63 4.45 4.41
CA ILE A 172 5.96 3.61 5.40
C ILE A 172 6.76 2.31 5.51
N ILE A 173 7.29 2.03 6.70
CA ILE A 173 8.23 0.93 6.95
C ILE A 173 7.72 0.03 8.09
N SER A 174 8.20 -1.22 8.12
CA SER A 174 7.92 -2.19 9.18
C SER A 174 8.57 -1.74 10.48
N VAL A 175 7.83 -1.69 11.59
CA VAL A 175 8.37 -1.25 12.90
C VAL A 175 9.41 -2.24 13.43
N SER A 176 9.07 -3.53 13.47
CA SER A 176 9.95 -4.60 13.97
C SER A 176 11.27 -4.77 13.21
N ASN A 177 11.42 -4.19 12.02
CA ASN A 177 12.69 -4.20 11.30
C ASN A 177 13.70 -3.17 11.82
N PHE A 178 13.24 -2.17 12.58
CA PHE A 178 14.08 -1.04 13.03
C PHE A 178 14.03 -0.82 14.54
N VAL A 179 12.99 -1.30 15.22
CA VAL A 179 12.84 -1.19 16.67
C VAL A 179 13.00 -2.58 17.28
N ASN A 180 14.12 -2.82 17.94
CA ASN A 180 14.39 -4.10 18.59
C ASN A 180 13.51 -4.29 19.83
N ASP A 181 13.21 -5.55 20.15
CA ASP A 181 12.46 -6.00 21.34
C ASP A 181 11.01 -5.51 21.48
N ILE A 182 10.52 -4.68 20.54
CA ILE A 182 9.11 -4.29 20.45
C ILE A 182 8.24 -5.50 20.09
N GLN A 183 7.02 -5.53 20.60
CA GLN A 183 6.06 -6.60 20.33
C GLN A 183 4.88 -6.10 19.52
N GLU A 184 4.38 -6.93 18.61
CA GLU A 184 3.29 -6.59 17.70
C GLU A 184 2.13 -7.57 17.88
N LYS A 185 1.04 -7.10 18.48
CA LYS A 185 -0.21 -7.84 18.64
C LYS A 185 -1.34 -7.08 17.96
N LEU A 186 -1.31 -7.08 16.63
CA LEU A 186 -2.31 -6.42 15.79
C LEU A 186 -3.71 -7.06 15.96
N VAL A 187 -4.48 -6.58 16.95
CA VAL A 187 -5.68 -7.26 17.49
C VAL A 187 -6.79 -7.50 16.46
N TYR A 188 -6.92 -6.59 15.49
CA TYR A 188 -7.91 -6.68 14.41
C TYR A 188 -7.62 -7.81 13.41
N ASN A 189 -6.42 -8.41 13.48
CA ASN A 189 -6.06 -9.61 12.71
C ASN A 189 -6.48 -10.93 13.37
N SER A 190 -7.10 -10.88 14.55
CA SER A 190 -7.58 -12.05 15.30
C SER A 190 -9.09 -11.96 15.55
N LYS A 191 -9.70 -12.98 16.17
CA LYS A 191 -11.06 -12.88 16.75
C LYS A 191 -11.08 -12.26 18.14
N GLN A 192 -9.91 -12.11 18.77
CA GLN A 192 -9.74 -11.50 20.09
C GLN A 192 -9.72 -9.98 19.95
N ASN A 193 -10.80 -9.42 19.44
CA ASN A 193 -11.02 -7.98 19.36
C ASN A 193 -12.50 -7.69 19.64
N PHE A 194 -12.83 -6.41 19.65
CA PHE A 194 -14.18 -5.93 19.96
C PHE A 194 -15.27 -6.37 18.97
N PHE A 195 -14.91 -6.64 17.71
CA PHE A 195 -15.82 -7.15 16.70
C PHE A 195 -16.04 -8.66 16.78
N GLU A 196 -15.29 -9.37 17.62
CA GLU A 196 -15.32 -10.85 17.77
C GLU A 196 -15.07 -11.62 16.47
N GLN A 197 -14.62 -10.91 15.44
CA GLN A 197 -14.32 -11.42 14.13
C GLN A 197 -13.00 -10.82 13.66
N ARG A 198 -12.31 -11.59 12.82
CA ARG A 198 -11.16 -11.07 12.11
C ARG A 198 -11.63 -10.10 11.04
N LEU A 199 -11.08 -8.89 11.02
CA LEU A 199 -11.37 -7.93 9.97
C LEU A 199 -10.54 -8.29 8.73
N LYS A 200 -11.14 -9.05 7.79
CA LYS A 200 -10.48 -9.42 6.52
C LYS A 200 -10.08 -8.16 5.74
N GLY A 201 -8.84 -8.14 5.24
CA GLY A 201 -8.28 -6.96 4.55
C GLY A 201 -7.84 -5.84 5.48
N PHE A 202 -7.81 -6.06 6.81
CA PHE A 202 -7.34 -5.06 7.77
C PHE A 202 -5.83 -5.05 7.89
N TYR A 203 -5.26 -6.20 8.24
CA TYR A 203 -3.85 -6.52 8.13
C TYR A 203 -3.70 -7.74 7.24
N GLY A 204 -2.60 -7.85 6.50
CA GLY A 204 -2.23 -9.11 5.88
C GLY A 204 -2.11 -10.21 6.95
N LEU A 205 -2.33 -11.47 6.57
CA LEU A 205 -1.92 -12.61 7.40
C LEU A 205 -0.43 -12.42 7.76
N ASN A 206 -0.12 -12.22 9.05
CA ASN A 206 1.22 -11.95 9.57
C ASN A 206 1.84 -10.62 9.09
N ALA A 207 1.05 -9.63 8.69
CA ALA A 207 1.59 -8.31 8.38
C ALA A 207 2.17 -7.66 9.65
N PRO A 208 3.35 -7.05 9.57
CA PRO A 208 3.93 -6.32 10.69
C PRO A 208 3.18 -5.02 10.94
N ALA A 209 3.39 -4.43 12.11
CA ALA A 209 3.04 -3.05 12.35
C ALA A 209 3.83 -2.15 11.39
N MET A 210 3.13 -1.25 10.71
CA MET A 210 3.74 -0.32 9.77
C MET A 210 3.48 1.12 10.19
N LEU A 211 4.51 1.97 10.10
CA LEU A 211 4.45 3.40 10.41
C LEU A 211 5.33 4.18 9.43
N SER A 212 5.21 5.51 9.41
CA SER A 212 6.18 6.34 8.68
C SER A 212 7.57 6.21 9.29
N ARG A 213 8.61 6.34 8.47
CA ARG A 213 10.01 6.30 8.93
C ARG A 213 10.26 7.19 10.14
N GLN A 214 9.80 8.44 10.09
CA GLN A 214 9.92 9.38 11.20
C GLN A 214 9.24 8.86 12.48
N ALA A 215 8.03 8.30 12.36
CA ALA A 215 7.35 7.73 13.52
C ALA A 215 8.08 6.49 14.07
N VAL A 216 8.69 5.67 13.20
CA VAL A 216 9.51 4.51 13.63
C VAL A 216 10.77 4.95 14.36
N GLU A 217 11.48 5.95 13.86
CA GLU A 217 12.66 6.53 14.52
C GLU A 217 12.31 7.08 15.91
N MET A 218 11.18 7.78 16.02
CA MET A 218 10.68 8.25 17.31
C MET A 218 10.30 7.12 18.26
N LEU A 219 9.65 6.09 17.73
CA LEU A 219 9.24 4.93 18.52
C LEU A 219 10.44 4.12 19.01
N ALA A 220 11.54 4.10 18.25
CA ALA A 220 12.80 3.48 18.67
C ALA A 220 13.36 4.13 19.94
N ASN A 221 13.35 5.46 20.02
CA ASN A 221 13.79 6.19 21.21
C ASN A 221 12.91 5.86 22.43
N VAL A 222 11.59 5.87 22.25
CA VAL A 222 10.65 5.50 23.32
C VAL A 222 10.86 4.05 23.77
N GLN A 223 11.08 3.13 22.83
CA GLN A 223 11.38 1.73 23.16
C GLN A 223 12.64 1.62 24.02
N GLN A 224 13.69 2.39 23.72
CA GLN A 224 14.92 2.40 24.52
C GLN A 224 14.65 2.91 25.94
N GLU A 225 13.92 4.02 26.08
CA GLU A 225 13.58 4.59 27.39
C GLU A 225 12.76 3.61 28.26
N VAL A 226 11.73 2.99 27.70
CA VAL A 226 10.93 2.02 28.46
C VAL A 226 11.70 0.74 28.77
N ALA A 227 12.67 0.37 27.92
CA ALA A 227 13.56 -0.77 28.16
C ALA A 227 14.54 -0.56 29.30
N GLU A 228 14.94 0.68 29.58
CA GLU A 228 15.70 1.06 30.78
C GLU A 228 14.84 0.95 32.05
N ALA A 229 13.54 1.24 31.92
CA ALA A 229 12.55 1.08 33.00
C ALA A 229 12.07 -0.38 33.20
N GLY A 230 12.61 -1.36 32.47
CA GLY A 230 12.25 -2.77 32.60
C GLY A 230 11.00 -3.19 31.81
N TYR A 231 10.56 -2.38 30.85
CA TYR A 231 9.41 -2.65 29.99
C TYR A 231 9.80 -2.81 28.51
N SER A 232 8.83 -3.16 27.69
CA SER A 232 8.88 -3.10 26.22
C SER A 232 7.53 -2.58 25.72
N LEU A 233 7.50 -1.99 24.52
CA LEU A 233 6.26 -1.56 23.88
C LEU A 233 5.53 -2.76 23.26
N LEU A 234 4.20 -2.75 23.37
CA LEU A 234 3.30 -3.70 22.72
C LEU A 234 2.32 -2.94 21.83
N ILE A 235 2.43 -3.14 20.51
CA ILE A 235 1.59 -2.48 19.51
C ILE A 235 0.30 -3.27 19.28
N TYR A 236 -0.83 -2.57 19.34
CA TYR A 236 -2.17 -3.11 19.06
C TYR A 236 -2.73 -2.70 17.70
N ASP A 237 -2.35 -1.50 17.24
CA ASP A 237 -2.79 -0.93 15.96
C ASP A 237 -1.74 0.04 15.43
N ALA A 238 -1.66 0.15 14.12
CA ALA A 238 -0.67 0.95 13.39
C ALA A 238 -1.28 1.41 12.06
N TYR A 239 -0.49 1.61 11.01
CA TYR A 239 -1.00 2.05 9.71
C TYR A 239 -2.21 1.23 9.21
N ARG A 240 -3.28 1.93 8.84
CA ARG A 240 -4.50 1.36 8.25
C ARG A 240 -4.69 1.88 6.83
N PRO A 241 -4.77 1.05 5.78
CA PRO A 241 -5.26 1.47 4.47
C PRO A 241 -6.68 2.10 4.55
N GLN A 242 -7.10 2.92 3.58
CA GLN A 242 -8.42 3.59 3.69
C GLN A 242 -9.53 2.55 3.50
N SER A 243 -9.32 1.55 2.63
CA SER A 243 -10.24 0.42 2.49
C SER A 243 -10.42 -0.38 3.76
N THR A 244 -9.35 -0.57 4.51
CA THR A 244 -9.39 -1.23 5.81
C THR A 244 -10.31 -0.48 6.77
N TYR A 245 -10.20 0.85 6.79
CA TYR A 245 -11.07 1.70 7.59
C TYR A 245 -12.54 1.64 7.12
N ALA A 246 -12.79 1.58 5.81
CA ALA A 246 -14.14 1.36 5.27
C ALA A 246 -14.76 0.03 5.72
N ASN A 247 -13.99 -1.07 5.69
CA ASN A 247 -14.42 -2.38 6.17
C ASN A 247 -14.69 -2.39 7.68
N MET A 248 -13.89 -1.65 8.45
CA MET A 248 -14.13 -1.43 9.88
C MET A 248 -15.47 -0.72 10.10
N LYS A 249 -15.81 0.31 9.30
CA LYS A 249 -17.13 0.95 9.35
C LYS A 249 -18.25 -0.04 9.11
N LEU A 250 -18.16 -0.85 8.05
CA LEU A 250 -19.17 -1.83 7.70
C LEU A 250 -19.36 -2.87 8.83
N SER A 251 -18.26 -3.33 9.41
CA SER A 251 -18.28 -4.32 10.51
C SER A 251 -18.90 -3.79 11.80
N CYS A 252 -18.91 -2.46 12.01
CA CYS A 252 -19.60 -1.84 13.13
C CYS A 252 -21.11 -1.99 13.03
N PHE A 253 -21.67 -1.86 11.84
CA PHE A 253 -23.12 -1.96 11.62
C PHE A 253 -23.66 -3.39 11.80
N SER A 254 -22.78 -4.39 11.72
CA SER A 254 -23.10 -5.80 11.98
C SER A 254 -22.82 -6.25 13.43
N SER A 255 -22.29 -5.38 14.29
CA SER A 255 -21.95 -5.70 15.68
C SER A 255 -23.12 -5.43 16.65
N SER A 256 -23.01 -5.88 17.91
CA SER A 256 -24.09 -5.76 18.89
C SER A 256 -24.59 -4.31 19.11
N PRO A 257 -25.86 -4.08 19.52
CA PRO A 257 -26.43 -2.74 19.67
C PRO A 257 -25.68 -1.83 20.66
N GLN A 258 -25.17 -2.39 21.76
CA GLN A 258 -24.38 -1.66 22.77
C GLN A 258 -23.05 -1.16 22.18
N ASN A 259 -22.44 -1.98 21.33
CA ASN A 259 -21.20 -1.66 20.64
C ASN A 259 -21.40 -0.58 19.56
N THR A 260 -22.57 -0.58 18.92
CA THR A 260 -22.90 0.28 17.78
C THR A 260 -22.94 1.77 18.16
N ALA A 261 -23.47 2.15 19.33
CA ALA A 261 -23.60 3.56 19.72
C ALA A 261 -22.24 4.23 19.98
N VAL A 262 -21.34 3.51 20.65
CA VAL A 262 -20.00 3.97 21.02
C VAL A 262 -19.08 4.00 19.79
N LEU A 263 -19.18 3.02 18.90
CA LEU A 263 -18.46 2.98 17.62
C LEU A 263 -18.90 4.07 16.63
N LYS A 264 -20.20 4.42 16.60
CA LYS A 264 -20.75 5.41 15.66
C LYS A 264 -20.05 6.76 15.78
N ASN A 265 -19.75 7.24 16.99
CA ASN A 265 -19.03 8.51 17.18
C ASN A 265 -17.53 8.40 16.83
N TYR A 266 -16.90 7.25 17.09
CA TYR A 266 -15.48 7.02 16.83
C TYR A 266 -15.13 6.93 15.33
N ILE A 267 -16.07 6.43 14.52
CA ILE A 267 -15.84 6.05 13.13
C ILE A 267 -16.48 7.03 12.13
N GLN A 268 -17.03 8.13 12.62
CA GLN A 268 -17.54 9.19 11.72
C GLN A 268 -16.41 9.98 11.05
N HIS A 269 -15.20 10.04 11.61
CA HIS A 269 -14.09 10.87 11.10
C HIS A 269 -13.00 10.05 10.40
N LYS A 270 -12.40 10.58 9.33
CA LYS A 270 -11.28 9.95 8.58
C LYS A 270 -10.29 9.28 9.54
N SER A 271 -9.84 8.06 9.21
CA SER A 271 -8.85 7.36 10.02
C SER A 271 -7.54 8.17 10.09
N ILE A 272 -7.13 8.58 11.29
CA ILE A 272 -5.82 9.21 11.53
C ILE A 272 -4.65 8.20 11.42
N TYR A 273 -4.95 6.90 11.46
CA TYR A 273 -3.98 5.80 11.30
C TYR A 273 -3.54 5.65 9.85
N SER A 274 -4.37 6.11 8.92
CA SER A 274 -4.10 6.08 7.50
C SER A 274 -2.95 6.98 7.04
N ASP A 275 -2.39 7.82 7.93
CA ASP A 275 -1.26 8.69 7.61
C ASP A 275 0.09 8.12 8.08
N GLY A 276 0.07 6.94 8.71
CA GLY A 276 1.28 6.25 9.18
C GLY A 276 1.95 6.86 10.41
N ASN A 277 1.38 7.90 11.00
CA ASN A 277 1.93 8.61 12.16
C ASN A 277 1.23 8.27 13.48
N THR A 278 0.21 7.40 13.44
CA THR A 278 -0.57 7.04 14.62
C THR A 278 -0.34 5.57 14.94
N VAL A 279 -0.08 5.27 16.21
CA VAL A 279 0.11 3.92 16.76
C VAL A 279 -0.69 3.78 18.04
N SER A 280 -1.37 2.64 18.22
CA SER A 280 -1.95 2.23 19.50
C SER A 280 -1.01 1.26 20.17
N LEU A 281 -0.58 1.56 21.39
CA LEU A 281 0.38 0.74 22.11
C LEU A 281 0.14 0.76 23.62
N THR A 282 0.79 -0.17 24.32
CA THR A 282 0.89 -0.25 25.78
C THR A 282 2.29 -0.70 26.19
N LEU A 283 2.50 -0.87 27.49
CA LEU A 283 3.70 -1.46 28.07
C LEU A 283 3.50 -2.95 28.37
N ILE A 284 4.56 -3.73 28.23
CA ILE A 284 4.67 -5.10 28.73
C ILE A 284 6.02 -5.24 29.42
N SER A 285 6.17 -6.14 30.40
CA SER A 285 7.49 -6.38 31.02
C SER A 285 8.51 -6.81 29.97
N LYS A 286 9.75 -6.32 30.04
CA LYS A 286 10.79 -6.43 28.98
C LYS A 286 11.03 -7.87 28.50
N ASN A 287 10.91 -8.85 29.39
CA ASN A 287 11.16 -10.27 29.10
C ASN A 287 9.86 -11.10 28.99
N GLN A 288 8.71 -10.44 29.01
CA GLN A 288 7.42 -11.10 28.96
C GLN A 288 6.82 -11.01 27.56
N ARG A 289 6.35 -12.14 27.02
CA ARG A 289 5.52 -12.13 25.80
C ARG A 289 4.06 -11.89 26.13
N PHE A 290 3.35 -11.21 25.24
CA PHE A 290 1.90 -11.10 25.36
C PHE A 290 1.25 -12.49 25.27
N ARG A 291 0.11 -12.66 25.95
CA ARG A 291 -0.69 -13.90 25.93
C ARG A 291 -2.01 -13.69 25.21
N ASP A 292 -2.76 -14.77 25.01
CA ASP A 292 -4.16 -14.67 24.54
C ASP A 292 -5.00 -13.81 25.48
N ILE A 293 -5.89 -13.00 24.89
CA ILE A 293 -6.76 -12.09 25.63
C ILE A 293 -7.74 -12.89 26.47
N LYS A 294 -7.71 -12.66 27.78
CA LYS A 294 -8.73 -13.09 28.73
C LYS A 294 -9.66 -11.92 29.02
N ARG A 295 -10.97 -12.14 28.89
CA ARG A 295 -11.97 -11.15 29.28
C ARG A 295 -12.21 -11.25 30.77
N VAL A 296 -11.91 -10.17 31.49
CA VAL A 296 -12.02 -10.08 32.94
C VAL A 296 -13.03 -9.00 33.30
N LYS A 297 -13.97 -9.29 34.20
CA LYS A 297 -14.88 -8.27 34.72
C LYS A 297 -14.22 -7.53 35.88
N ARG A 298 -14.20 -6.21 35.83
CA ARG A 298 -13.67 -5.36 36.90
C ARG A 298 -14.70 -4.34 37.35
N LYS A 299 -14.81 -4.13 38.67
CA LYS A 299 -15.54 -3.00 39.24
C LYS A 299 -14.66 -1.75 39.17
N ILE A 300 -15.17 -0.69 38.55
CA ILE A 300 -14.58 0.64 38.58
C ILE A 300 -15.37 1.53 39.57
N LYS A 301 -14.91 2.77 39.76
CA LYS A 301 -15.63 3.76 40.59
C LYS A 301 -17.11 3.84 40.17
N TYR A 302 -17.99 4.09 41.16
CA TYR A 302 -19.45 4.15 41.01
C TYR A 302 -20.12 2.82 40.64
N GLU A 303 -19.57 1.69 41.11
CA GLU A 303 -20.11 0.33 40.93
C GLU A 303 -20.33 -0.12 39.47
N LYS A 304 -19.84 0.66 38.50
CA LYS A 304 -19.84 0.23 37.10
C LYS A 304 -18.93 -0.99 36.95
N GLN A 305 -19.44 -2.01 36.29
CA GLN A 305 -18.62 -3.11 35.81
C GLN A 305 -18.17 -2.81 34.39
N ILE A 306 -16.87 -2.96 34.14
CA ILE A 306 -16.31 -2.96 32.79
C ILE A 306 -15.71 -4.32 32.49
N GLU A 307 -15.73 -4.68 31.22
CA GLU A 307 -14.97 -5.82 30.70
C GLU A 307 -13.58 -5.32 30.30
N TYR A 308 -12.55 -6.00 30.80
CA TYR A 308 -11.13 -5.73 30.55
C TYR A 308 -10.54 -6.87 29.73
N MET A 309 -9.70 -6.52 28.75
CA MET A 309 -8.99 -7.47 27.89
C MET A 309 -7.57 -7.63 28.45
N ASP A 310 -7.35 -8.68 29.21
CA ASP A 310 -6.07 -9.01 29.82
C ASP A 310 -5.24 -9.87 28.87
N ASP A 311 -4.15 -9.31 28.37
CA ASP A 311 -3.15 -10.03 27.58
C ASP A 311 -1.76 -10.04 28.22
N GLY A 312 -1.69 -9.81 29.52
CA GLY A 312 -0.45 -9.70 30.26
C GLY A 312 0.30 -8.38 30.07
N SER A 313 -0.23 -7.44 29.29
CA SER A 313 0.29 -6.06 29.31
C SER A 313 0.07 -5.40 30.68
N VAL A 314 0.79 -4.30 30.90
CA VAL A 314 0.59 -3.43 32.06
C VAL A 314 -0.83 -2.88 32.02
N ASP A 315 -1.56 -3.04 33.13
CA ASP A 315 -2.89 -2.46 33.28
C ASP A 315 -2.80 -0.94 33.41
N MET A 316 -3.09 -0.25 32.31
CA MET A 316 -3.10 1.22 32.24
C MET A 316 -4.39 1.83 32.81
N GLY A 317 -5.25 1.05 33.48
CA GLY A 317 -6.51 1.50 34.07
C GLY A 317 -7.62 1.74 33.03
N CYS A 318 -7.34 1.52 31.76
CA CYS A 318 -8.30 1.47 30.68
C CYS A 318 -8.25 0.08 30.03
N THR A 319 -9.42 -0.51 29.79
CA THR A 319 -9.49 -1.55 28.76
C THR A 319 -8.98 -0.91 27.46
N LEU A 320 -8.41 -1.72 26.56
CA LEU A 320 -8.14 -1.41 25.14
C LEU A 320 -9.29 -0.71 24.37
N ILE A 321 -10.41 -0.48 25.04
CA ILE A 321 -11.73 -0.05 24.61
C ILE A 321 -12.11 1.35 25.15
N LEU A 322 -11.32 2.05 25.98
CA LEU A 322 -11.71 3.36 26.52
C LEU A 322 -10.72 4.51 26.30
N LEU A 323 -10.22 4.66 25.06
CA LEU A 323 -9.80 5.97 24.52
C LEU A 323 -10.86 6.50 23.54
N MET A 324 -12.12 6.46 23.97
CA MET A 324 -13.29 6.83 23.15
C MET A 324 -13.87 8.21 23.50
N ASN A 325 -13.18 9.03 24.30
CA ASN A 325 -13.69 10.38 24.63
C ASN A 325 -12.68 11.46 25.02
N ALA A 326 -11.37 11.24 24.87
CA ALA A 326 -10.41 12.30 25.16
C ALA A 326 -9.73 12.74 23.87
N ARG A 327 -9.86 14.04 23.55
CA ARG A 327 -9.00 14.76 22.60
C ARG A 327 -7.50 14.71 22.98
N HIS A 328 -7.10 13.93 24.00
CA HIS A 328 -5.75 13.82 24.52
C HIS A 328 -5.53 12.43 25.19
N MET A 329 -4.32 11.88 25.03
CA MET A 329 -3.69 10.69 25.67
C MET A 329 -3.84 9.34 24.94
N ILE A 330 -2.79 8.55 24.69
CA ILE A 330 -1.34 8.81 24.64
C ILE A 330 -1.01 8.95 23.15
N ILE A 331 -0.99 10.20 22.72
CA ILE A 331 -0.37 10.63 21.49
C ILE A 331 1.05 10.97 21.93
N GLY A 332 2.06 10.25 21.48
CA GLY A 332 3.43 10.75 21.54
C GLY A 332 3.55 11.94 20.58
N VAL A 333 3.08 13.12 20.99
CA VAL A 333 3.51 14.38 20.37
C VAL A 333 4.77 14.78 21.12
N LEU A 334 5.91 14.74 20.44
CA LEU A 334 7.10 15.47 20.87
C LEU A 334 6.73 16.94 21.06
N PRO A 335 6.90 17.54 22.25
CA PRO A 335 6.97 18.98 22.35
C PRO A 335 8.30 19.41 21.72
N MET A 336 8.24 19.92 20.50
CA MET A 336 9.17 20.96 20.08
C MET A 336 8.77 22.22 20.85
N ASP A 337 9.36 22.43 22.02
CA ASP A 337 9.71 23.80 22.43
C ASP A 337 10.82 23.82 23.47
N ASN A 338 11.92 24.45 23.06
CA ASN A 338 12.89 25.06 23.94
C ASN A 338 12.17 26.06 24.86
N LYS A 339 12.18 25.83 26.17
CA LYS A 339 12.63 26.81 27.18
C LYS A 339 12.42 26.29 28.61
N LYS A 340 13.58 26.15 29.27
CA LYS A 340 13.89 26.15 30.71
C LYS A 340 13.34 25.02 31.57
#